data_AF-A0A1I4EGI8-F1
#
_entry.id   AF-A0A1I4EGI8-F1
#
_cell.length_a   1.000
_cell.length_b   1.000
_cell.length_c   1.000
_cell.angle_alpha   90.00
_cell.angle_beta   90.00
_cell.angle_gamma   90.00
#
_symmetry.space_group_name_H-M   'P 1'
#
loop_
_entity.id
_entity.type
_entity.pdbx_description
1 polymer ?
#
loop_
_entity_poly.entity_id
_entity_poly.type
_entity_poly.pdbx_seq_one_letter_code
_entity_poly.pdbx_strand_id
1 'polypeptide(L)'
;MEQKIDISKLVDQILSNIGSISSSGLYTGKAGLSLALFEASRYLNDENIENEAFKLLQESLVVENHDFSFENGLSGIGYVLLYLIENKFIDADFDEIFGKQYEQVMKEIITIRNNPERLLGSLKIIYFLSIVREINVKDKRINEIIKAIFEGIELYLSMQFFDWSDIYYVNNKTYVLEIYETYLKLLLYSDYSDFSKLLLRDYTELYCKNKILSSYPVGHYLKRLTTQYGIPNYKDVIESNINNGFKDLSLSELILKEKIEIICLIHEDSNIFNDSEQKELIIKNISIRMMPDGQDIPIEYQNGLARYLAFYVNRNIPQL
;
A
#
# COMPACT_ATOMS: atom_id res chain seq x y z
N MET A 1 11.62 -24.62 -12.94
CA MET A 1 10.99 -25.82 -12.34
C MET A 1 11.01 -25.71 -10.82
N GLU A 2 12.16 -25.45 -10.18
CA GLU A 2 12.26 -25.18 -8.73
C GLU A 2 11.37 -24.01 -8.27
N GLN A 3 11.38 -22.87 -8.99
CA GLN A 3 10.53 -21.72 -8.65
C GLN A 3 9.02 -21.99 -8.67
N LYS A 4 8.52 -22.85 -9.58
CA LYS A 4 7.10 -23.23 -9.60
C LYS A 4 6.76 -24.13 -8.40
N ILE A 5 7.69 -25.02 -8.03
CA ILE A 5 7.55 -25.91 -6.87
C ILE A 5 7.45 -25.09 -5.56
N ASP A 6 8.21 -24.01 -5.43
CA ASP A 6 8.15 -23.15 -4.24
C ASP A 6 6.84 -22.33 -4.17
N ILE A 7 6.31 -21.89 -5.31
CA ILE A 7 5.01 -21.20 -5.36
C ILE A 7 3.85 -22.14 -5.04
N SER A 8 3.84 -23.36 -5.58
CA SER A 8 2.82 -24.35 -5.25
C SER A 8 2.78 -24.65 -3.74
N LYS A 9 3.94 -24.73 -3.07
CA LYS A 9 3.98 -24.92 -1.61
C LYS A 9 3.34 -23.75 -0.85
N LEU A 10 3.58 -22.50 -1.27
CA LEU A 10 2.96 -21.33 -0.65
C LEU A 10 1.44 -21.34 -0.85
N VAL A 11 0.98 -21.71 -2.04
CA VAL A 11 -0.44 -21.88 -2.33
C VAL A 11 -1.03 -22.97 -1.44
N ASP A 12 -0.42 -24.15 -1.36
CA ASP A 12 -0.90 -25.26 -0.52
C ASP A 12 -1.01 -24.85 0.95
N GLN A 13 -0.04 -24.09 1.47
CA GLN A 13 -0.07 -23.54 2.82
C GLN A 13 -1.24 -22.58 3.04
N ILE A 14 -1.49 -21.66 2.10
CA ILE A 14 -2.62 -20.74 2.18
C ILE A 14 -3.93 -21.52 2.12
N LEU A 15 -4.11 -22.37 1.10
CA LEU A 15 -5.34 -23.14 0.88
C LEU A 15 -5.69 -24.01 2.09
N SER A 16 -4.70 -24.67 2.70
CA SER A 16 -4.90 -25.51 3.89
C SER A 16 -5.41 -24.74 5.12
N ASN A 17 -5.21 -23.42 5.16
CA ASN A 17 -5.54 -22.57 6.31
C ASN A 17 -6.68 -21.57 6.05
N ILE A 18 -7.22 -21.50 4.83
CA ILE A 18 -8.33 -20.59 4.46
C ILE A 18 -9.50 -20.67 5.44
N GLY A 19 -9.86 -21.88 5.89
CA GLY A 19 -11.00 -22.09 6.78
C GLY A 19 -10.92 -21.36 8.13
N SER A 20 -9.74 -20.86 8.51
CA SER A 20 -9.54 -20.05 9.72
C SER A 20 -9.93 -18.57 9.56
N ILE A 21 -10.10 -18.08 8.32
CA ILE A 21 -10.32 -16.67 8.02
C ILE A 21 -11.81 -16.36 7.90
N SER A 22 -12.29 -15.50 8.81
CA SER A 22 -13.70 -15.10 8.87
C SER A 22 -13.97 -13.70 8.32
N SER A 23 -12.96 -12.82 8.27
CA SER A 23 -13.13 -11.46 7.76
C SER A 23 -13.19 -11.43 6.23
N SER A 24 -13.97 -10.48 5.68
CA SER A 24 -14.17 -10.33 4.23
C SER A 24 -13.19 -9.35 3.57
N GLY A 25 -12.56 -8.48 4.36
CA GLY A 25 -11.73 -7.38 3.88
C GLY A 25 -10.42 -7.78 3.19
N LEU A 26 -9.64 -6.76 2.82
CA LEU A 26 -8.40 -6.91 2.06
C LEU A 26 -7.24 -7.40 2.94
N TYR A 27 -6.94 -6.71 4.03
CA TYR A 27 -5.72 -6.92 4.81
C TYR A 27 -5.72 -8.25 5.57
N THR A 28 -6.80 -8.53 6.28
CA THR A 28 -6.90 -9.70 7.17
C THR A 28 -7.87 -10.77 6.63
N GLY A 29 -8.51 -10.50 5.49
CA GLY A 29 -9.69 -11.23 5.05
C GLY A 29 -9.59 -11.88 3.67
N LYS A 30 -10.71 -12.46 3.27
CA LYS A 30 -10.85 -13.28 2.06
C LYS A 30 -10.60 -12.51 0.76
N ALA A 31 -10.83 -11.20 0.72
CA ALA A 31 -10.57 -10.41 -0.49
C ALA A 31 -9.06 -10.28 -0.78
N GLY A 32 -8.22 -10.15 0.24
CA GLY A 32 -6.77 -10.15 0.01
C GLY A 32 -6.21 -11.51 -0.35
N LEU A 33 -6.80 -12.58 0.22
CA LEU A 33 -6.46 -13.95 -0.19
C LEU A 33 -6.85 -14.23 -1.63
N SER A 34 -8.06 -13.84 -2.05
CA SER A 34 -8.51 -14.03 -3.43
C SER A 34 -7.61 -13.31 -4.42
N LEU A 35 -7.23 -12.06 -4.14
CA LEU A 35 -6.28 -11.29 -4.95
C LEU A 35 -4.97 -12.06 -5.17
N ALA A 36 -4.37 -12.59 -4.11
CA ALA A 36 -3.11 -13.34 -4.20
C ALA A 36 -3.27 -14.66 -4.96
N LEU A 37 -4.39 -15.37 -4.76
CA LEU A 37 -4.64 -16.65 -5.41
C LEU A 37 -4.99 -16.51 -6.90
N PHE A 38 -5.67 -15.44 -7.32
CA PHE A 38 -5.86 -15.14 -8.75
C PHE A 38 -4.52 -14.91 -9.46
N GLU A 39 -3.63 -14.10 -8.87
CA GLU A 39 -2.29 -13.90 -9.41
C GLU A 39 -1.51 -15.22 -9.50
N ALA A 40 -1.60 -16.06 -8.46
CA ALA A 40 -0.96 -17.36 -8.44
C ALA A 40 -1.56 -18.33 -9.48
N SER A 41 -2.88 -18.37 -9.65
CA SER A 41 -3.56 -19.25 -10.59
C SER A 41 -3.14 -18.94 -12.03
N ARG A 42 -3.05 -17.66 -12.39
CA ARG A 42 -2.54 -17.22 -13.70
C ARG A 42 -1.09 -17.59 -13.91
N TYR A 43 -0.24 -17.41 -12.90
CA TYR A 43 1.19 -17.74 -12.99
C TYR A 43 1.43 -19.26 -13.15
N LEU A 44 0.65 -20.08 -12.43
CA LEU A 44 0.74 -21.54 -12.49
C LEU A 44 -0.05 -22.14 -13.65
N ASN A 45 -1.00 -21.39 -14.22
CA ASN A 45 -2.02 -21.85 -15.15
C ASN A 45 -2.85 -23.00 -14.55
N ASP A 46 -3.42 -22.76 -13.37
CA ASP A 46 -4.17 -23.75 -12.58
C ASP A 46 -5.60 -23.27 -12.26
N GLU A 47 -6.57 -23.88 -12.93
CA GLU A 47 -8.00 -23.56 -12.79
C GLU A 47 -8.55 -23.90 -11.39
N ASN A 48 -7.96 -24.84 -10.66
CA ASN A 48 -8.45 -25.17 -9.31
C ASN A 48 -8.14 -24.04 -8.33
N ILE A 49 -6.95 -23.45 -8.43
CA ILE A 49 -6.58 -22.28 -7.63
C ILE A 49 -7.49 -21.10 -7.97
N GLU A 50 -7.78 -20.91 -9.26
CA GLU A 50 -8.70 -19.86 -9.72
C GLU A 50 -10.11 -20.05 -9.15
N ASN A 51 -10.64 -21.28 -9.15
CA ASN A 51 -11.95 -21.59 -8.59
C ASN A 51 -12.03 -21.27 -7.07
N GLU A 52 -10.99 -21.61 -6.30
CA GLU A 52 -10.92 -21.24 -4.88
C GLU A 52 -10.79 -19.73 -4.68
N ALA A 53 -9.98 -19.05 -5.50
CA ALA A 53 -9.86 -17.59 -5.47
C ALA A 53 -11.21 -16.91 -5.73
N PHE A 54 -11.95 -17.39 -6.74
CA PHE A 54 -13.26 -16.88 -7.10
C PHE A 54 -14.29 -17.10 -5.98
N LYS A 55 -14.30 -18.28 -5.35
CA LYS A 55 -15.16 -18.57 -4.20
C LYS A 55 -14.91 -17.61 -3.05
N LEU A 56 -13.65 -17.34 -2.70
CA LEU A 56 -13.29 -16.39 -1.65
C LEU A 56 -13.77 -14.97 -1.97
N LEU A 57 -13.62 -14.54 -3.23
CA LEU A 57 -14.13 -13.24 -3.67
C LEU A 57 -15.65 -13.17 -3.52
N GLN A 58 -16.38 -14.19 -3.96
CA GLN A 58 -17.85 -14.24 -3.82
C GLN A 58 -18.26 -14.15 -2.36
N GLU A 59 -17.61 -14.90 -1.46
CA GLU A 59 -17.86 -14.83 -0.03
C GLU A 59 -17.61 -13.42 0.53
N SER A 60 -16.56 -12.73 0.09
CA SER A 60 -16.30 -11.33 0.47
C SER A 60 -17.38 -10.35 -0.01
N LEU A 61 -17.95 -10.57 -1.20
CA LEU A 61 -18.92 -9.66 -1.82
C LEU A 61 -20.33 -9.76 -1.19
N VAL A 62 -20.71 -10.94 -0.68
CA VAL A 62 -22.06 -11.20 -0.17
C VAL A 62 -22.23 -10.96 1.33
N VAL A 63 -21.13 -10.94 2.09
CA VAL A 63 -21.17 -10.67 3.54
C VAL A 63 -21.61 -9.23 3.78
N GLU A 64 -22.64 -9.04 4.60
CA GLU A 64 -23.05 -7.72 5.06
C GLU A 64 -21.91 -7.09 5.86
N ASN A 65 -21.35 -6.00 5.33
CA ASN A 65 -20.22 -5.29 5.92
C ASN A 65 -20.60 -3.82 6.12
N HIS A 66 -20.46 -3.34 7.35
CA HIS A 66 -20.69 -1.94 7.72
C HIS A 66 -19.39 -1.17 7.98
N ASP A 67 -18.24 -1.82 7.77
CA ASP A 67 -16.95 -1.16 7.72
C ASP A 67 -16.71 -0.67 6.28
N PHE A 68 -16.36 0.61 6.15
CA PHE A 68 -16.07 1.28 4.88
C PHE A 68 -14.56 1.48 4.66
N SER A 69 -13.73 1.07 5.62
CA SER A 69 -12.27 1.16 5.57
C SER A 69 -11.68 0.38 4.41
N PHE A 70 -10.46 0.77 4.02
CA PHE A 70 -9.75 0.10 2.94
C PHE A 70 -9.15 -1.24 3.40
N GLU A 71 -8.71 -1.30 4.64
CA GLU A 71 -8.05 -2.47 5.19
C GLU A 71 -9.02 -3.64 5.38
N ASN A 72 -10.18 -3.38 6.00
CA ASN A 72 -11.09 -4.45 6.43
C ASN A 72 -12.52 -4.31 5.86
N GLY A 73 -12.82 -3.17 5.23
CA GLY A 73 -14.16 -2.79 4.81
C GLY A 73 -14.44 -2.93 3.32
N LEU A 74 -15.58 -2.36 2.93
CA LEU A 74 -16.11 -2.37 1.57
C LEU A 74 -15.18 -1.74 0.54
N SER A 75 -14.41 -0.70 0.90
CA SER A 75 -13.53 -0.07 -0.09
C SER A 75 -12.33 -0.94 -0.46
N GLY A 76 -11.81 -1.76 0.47
CA GLY A 76 -10.81 -2.78 0.15
C GLY A 76 -11.36 -3.89 -0.74
N ILE A 77 -12.57 -4.36 -0.45
CA ILE A 77 -13.25 -5.38 -1.26
C ILE A 77 -13.52 -4.84 -2.68
N GLY A 78 -14.03 -3.62 -2.78
CA GLY A 78 -14.27 -2.94 -4.05
C GLY A 78 -12.98 -2.72 -4.86
N TYR A 79 -11.88 -2.37 -4.18
CA TYR A 79 -10.57 -2.27 -4.82
C TYR A 79 -10.12 -3.60 -5.43
N VAL A 80 -10.24 -4.71 -4.69
CA VAL A 80 -9.88 -6.05 -5.20
C VAL A 80 -10.74 -6.41 -6.41
N LEU A 81 -12.05 -6.19 -6.35
CA LEU A 81 -12.95 -6.46 -7.48
C LEU A 81 -12.51 -5.69 -8.73
N LEU A 82 -12.25 -4.39 -8.60
CA LEU A 82 -11.78 -3.56 -9.71
C LEU A 82 -10.43 -4.00 -10.25
N TYR A 83 -9.49 -4.33 -9.35
CA TYR A 83 -8.21 -4.88 -9.77
C TYR A 83 -8.38 -6.13 -10.63
N LEU A 84 -9.25 -7.05 -10.22
CA LEU A 84 -9.49 -8.30 -10.94
C LEU A 84 -10.17 -8.08 -12.29
N ILE A 85 -11.09 -7.11 -12.38
CA ILE A 85 -11.74 -6.72 -13.64
C ILE A 85 -10.72 -6.09 -14.60
N GLU A 86 -9.99 -5.05 -14.17
CA GLU A 86 -9.02 -4.32 -14.99
C GLU A 86 -7.88 -5.23 -15.49
N ASN A 87 -7.45 -6.18 -14.66
CA ASN A 87 -6.43 -7.16 -15.02
C ASN A 87 -6.99 -8.39 -15.74
N LYS A 88 -8.27 -8.40 -16.14
CA LYS A 88 -8.93 -9.47 -16.91
C LYS A 88 -8.89 -10.84 -16.23
N PHE A 89 -8.91 -10.88 -14.91
CA PHE A 89 -9.16 -12.10 -14.16
C PHE A 89 -10.65 -12.43 -14.16
N ILE A 90 -11.52 -11.42 -14.17
CA ILE A 90 -12.97 -11.57 -14.15
C ILE A 90 -13.57 -10.64 -15.20
N ASP A 91 -14.54 -11.16 -15.96
CA ASP A 91 -15.38 -10.38 -16.86
C ASP A 91 -16.69 -10.05 -16.14
N ALA A 92 -16.76 -8.85 -15.56
CA ALA A 92 -17.91 -8.39 -14.77
C ALA A 92 -18.08 -6.87 -14.86
N ASP A 93 -19.32 -6.40 -14.73
CA ASP A 93 -19.64 -4.98 -14.59
C ASP A 93 -19.59 -4.59 -13.11
N PHE A 94 -18.77 -3.59 -12.79
CA PHE A 94 -18.57 -3.13 -11.41
C PHE A 94 -19.85 -2.54 -10.80
N ASP A 95 -20.62 -1.77 -11.57
CA ASP A 95 -21.83 -1.11 -11.06
C ASP A 95 -22.92 -2.15 -10.79
N GLU A 96 -23.02 -3.19 -11.63
CA GLU A 96 -23.96 -4.30 -11.41
C GLU A 96 -23.64 -5.10 -10.14
N ILE A 97 -22.36 -5.38 -9.88
CA ILE A 97 -21.93 -6.21 -8.75
C ILE A 97 -21.81 -5.42 -7.43
N PHE A 98 -21.31 -4.18 -7.50
CA PHE A 98 -20.85 -3.42 -6.34
C PHE A 98 -21.39 -2.00 -6.25
N GLY A 99 -22.24 -1.56 -7.18
CA GLY A 99 -22.74 -0.17 -7.23
C GLY A 99 -23.48 0.28 -5.96
N LYS A 100 -24.22 -0.63 -5.30
CA LYS A 100 -24.91 -0.32 -4.03
C LYS A 100 -23.92 -0.08 -2.89
N GLN A 101 -22.93 -0.96 -2.74
CA GLN A 101 -21.88 -0.88 -1.73
C GLN A 101 -20.99 0.34 -1.98
N TYR A 102 -20.68 0.63 -3.24
CA TYR A 102 -19.99 1.85 -3.65
C TYR A 102 -20.73 3.11 -3.17
N GLU A 103 -22.04 3.23 -3.43
CA GLU A 103 -22.82 4.37 -2.94
C GLU A 103 -22.86 4.47 -1.41
N GLN A 104 -22.80 3.36 -0.68
CA GLN A 104 -22.67 3.38 0.78
C GLN A 104 -21.32 3.95 1.22
N VAL A 105 -20.21 3.50 0.61
CA VAL A 105 -18.87 4.04 0.85
C VAL A 105 -18.83 5.54 0.57
N MET A 106 -19.36 5.98 -0.58
CA MET A 106 -19.37 7.39 -0.98
C MET A 106 -20.16 8.27 0.00
N LYS A 107 -21.32 7.80 0.48
CA LYS A 107 -22.14 8.52 1.47
C LYS A 107 -21.45 8.64 2.82
N GLU A 108 -20.72 7.61 3.25
CA GLU A 108 -19.98 7.68 4.50
C GLU A 108 -18.82 8.67 4.36
N ILE A 109 -17.99 8.51 3.33
CA ILE A 109 -16.72 9.24 3.27
C ILE A 109 -16.86 10.71 2.88
N ILE A 110 -17.94 11.10 2.20
CA ILE A 110 -18.18 12.53 1.93
C ILE A 110 -18.28 13.36 3.23
N THR A 111 -18.61 12.72 4.34
CA THR A 111 -18.68 13.34 5.67
C THR A 111 -17.34 13.39 6.41
N ILE A 112 -16.24 12.88 5.83
CA ILE A 112 -14.93 12.78 6.50
C ILE A 112 -14.36 14.14 6.91
N ARG A 113 -14.66 15.20 6.15
CA ARG A 113 -14.28 16.59 6.50
C ARG A 113 -14.78 17.02 7.88
N ASN A 114 -15.89 16.44 8.33
CA ASN A 114 -16.53 16.76 9.61
C ASN A 114 -16.04 15.86 10.76
N ASN A 115 -15.19 14.87 10.47
CA ASN A 115 -14.76 13.83 11.41
C ASN A 115 -13.23 13.69 11.43
N PRO A 116 -12.50 14.68 11.99
CA PRO A 116 -11.03 14.71 11.95
C PRO A 116 -10.38 13.48 12.61
N GLU A 117 -11.01 12.88 13.62
CA GLU A 117 -10.51 11.66 14.28
C GLU A 117 -10.48 10.45 13.34
N ARG A 118 -11.38 10.39 12.36
CA ARG A 118 -11.48 9.27 11.41
C ARG A 118 -10.64 9.47 10.17
N LEU A 119 -10.17 10.69 9.93
CA LEU A 119 -9.46 11.08 8.72
C LEU A 119 -8.19 10.27 8.50
N LEU A 120 -7.34 10.15 9.53
CA LEU A 120 -6.08 9.41 9.44
C LEU A 120 -6.33 7.93 9.15
N GLY A 121 -7.33 7.34 9.78
CA GLY A 121 -7.73 5.95 9.53
C GLY A 121 -8.35 5.72 8.15
N SER A 122 -8.69 6.78 7.41
CA SER A 122 -9.36 6.68 6.11
C SER A 122 -8.43 6.92 4.93
N LEU A 123 -7.16 7.30 5.14
CA LEU A 123 -6.29 7.75 4.05
C LEU A 123 -6.12 6.71 2.92
N LYS A 124 -6.10 5.42 3.25
CA LYS A 124 -5.87 4.36 2.26
C LYS A 124 -7.04 4.12 1.33
N ILE A 125 -8.22 4.69 1.63
CA ILE A 125 -9.34 4.66 0.67
C ILE A 125 -9.01 5.38 -0.63
N ILE A 126 -7.98 6.24 -0.64
CA ILE A 126 -7.46 6.87 -1.85
C ILE A 126 -7.06 5.81 -2.90
N TYR A 127 -6.57 4.64 -2.50
CA TYR A 127 -6.31 3.54 -3.44
C TYR A 127 -7.57 3.14 -4.22
N PHE A 128 -8.67 2.89 -3.50
CA PHE A 128 -9.97 2.57 -4.10
C PHE A 128 -10.50 3.72 -4.96
N LEU A 129 -10.54 4.94 -4.41
CA LEU A 129 -11.04 6.11 -5.10
C LEU A 129 -10.26 6.44 -6.38
N SER A 130 -8.95 6.19 -6.40
CA SER A 130 -8.11 6.46 -7.57
C SER A 130 -8.46 5.55 -8.75
N ILE A 131 -8.69 4.26 -8.51
CA ILE A 131 -9.12 3.34 -9.58
C ILE A 131 -10.55 3.65 -10.02
N VAL A 132 -11.47 3.91 -9.08
CA VAL A 132 -12.86 4.27 -9.42
C VAL A 132 -12.91 5.56 -10.26
N ARG A 133 -12.02 6.52 -10.00
CA ARG A 133 -11.93 7.77 -10.78
C ARG A 133 -11.66 7.51 -12.26
N GLU A 134 -10.87 6.48 -12.60
CA GLU A 134 -10.50 6.16 -13.98
C GLU A 134 -11.68 5.55 -14.75
N ILE A 135 -12.47 4.70 -14.10
CA ILE A 135 -13.63 4.03 -14.72
C ILE A 135 -14.91 4.89 -14.68
N ASN A 136 -15.10 5.69 -13.63
CA ASN A 136 -16.29 6.50 -13.39
C ASN A 136 -15.97 8.01 -13.40
N VAL A 137 -15.45 8.47 -14.55
CA VAL A 137 -14.97 9.85 -14.77
C VAL A 137 -16.05 10.92 -14.51
N LYS A 138 -17.33 10.56 -14.50
CA LYS A 138 -18.45 11.49 -14.29
C LYS A 138 -18.73 11.77 -12.82
N ASP A 139 -18.29 10.92 -11.90
CA ASP A 139 -18.53 11.13 -10.47
C ASP A 139 -17.55 12.15 -9.87
N LYS A 140 -18.00 13.39 -9.85
CA LYS A 140 -17.22 14.52 -9.32
C LYS A 140 -16.93 14.41 -7.83
N ARG A 141 -17.72 13.64 -7.06
CA ARG A 141 -17.55 13.49 -5.60
C ARG A 141 -16.18 12.93 -5.27
N ILE A 142 -15.64 12.06 -6.13
CA ILE A 142 -14.36 11.38 -5.92
C ILE A 142 -13.22 12.39 -5.73
N ASN A 143 -13.10 13.35 -6.65
CA ASN A 143 -12.03 14.36 -6.58
C ASN A 143 -12.19 15.28 -5.36
N GLU A 144 -13.43 15.61 -5.00
CA GLU A 144 -13.72 16.43 -3.81
C GLU A 144 -13.32 15.71 -2.51
N ILE A 145 -13.56 14.40 -2.44
CA ILE A 145 -13.18 13.52 -1.31
C ILE A 145 -11.67 13.34 -1.25
N ILE A 146 -11.00 13.00 -2.36
CA ILE A 146 -9.53 12.84 -2.39
C ILE A 146 -8.87 14.14 -1.92
N LYS A 147 -9.31 15.28 -2.45
CA LYS A 147 -8.84 16.61 -2.01
C LYS A 147 -9.06 16.83 -0.52
N ALA A 148 -10.25 16.48 0.00
CA ALA A 148 -10.55 16.60 1.43
C ALA A 148 -9.59 15.81 2.31
N ILE A 149 -9.28 14.59 1.90
CA ILE A 149 -8.40 13.69 2.63
C ILE A 149 -6.99 14.28 2.69
N PHE A 150 -6.46 14.71 1.54
CA PHE A 150 -5.13 15.33 1.49
C PHE A 150 -5.05 16.64 2.29
N GLU A 151 -6.00 17.56 2.12
CA GLU A 151 -6.02 18.83 2.87
C GLU A 151 -6.01 18.60 4.39
N GLY A 152 -6.78 17.63 4.87
CA GLY A 152 -6.83 17.34 6.30
C GLY A 152 -5.57 16.64 6.81
N ILE A 153 -4.98 15.72 6.03
CA ILE A 153 -3.71 15.07 6.39
C ILE A 153 -2.57 16.09 6.41
N GLU A 154 -2.55 17.02 5.45
CA GLU A 154 -1.57 18.09 5.39
C GLU A 154 -1.68 19.01 6.60
N LEU A 155 -2.89 19.38 7.01
CA LEU A 155 -3.11 20.15 8.23
C LEU A 155 -2.60 19.41 9.47
N TYR A 156 -2.94 18.12 9.60
CA TYR A 156 -2.46 17.28 10.70
C TYR A 156 -0.93 17.28 10.74
N LEU A 157 -0.27 16.92 9.64
CA LEU A 157 1.18 16.80 9.57
C LEU A 157 1.89 18.14 9.79
N SER A 158 1.36 19.25 9.25
CA SER A 158 1.90 20.58 9.52
C SER A 158 1.86 20.93 11.01
N MET A 159 0.77 20.61 11.72
CA MET A 159 0.71 20.79 13.18
C MET A 159 1.74 19.90 13.89
N GLN A 160 1.86 18.63 13.50
CA GLN A 160 2.81 17.71 14.11
C GLN A 160 4.27 18.13 13.91
N PHE A 161 4.61 18.64 12.73
CA PHE A 161 5.96 19.13 12.42
C PHE A 161 6.26 20.46 13.12
N PHE A 162 5.26 21.34 13.26
CA PHE A 162 5.40 22.57 14.02
C PHE A 162 5.73 22.29 15.50
N ASP A 163 5.00 21.38 16.13
CA ASP A 163 5.17 21.02 17.55
C ASP A 163 6.33 20.02 17.78
N TRP A 164 7.06 19.60 16.74
CA TRP A 164 8.00 18.48 16.81
C TRP A 164 9.08 18.61 17.91
N SER A 165 9.48 19.85 18.21
CA SER A 165 10.50 20.15 19.24
C SER A 165 9.91 20.58 20.58
N ASP A 166 8.59 20.57 20.74
CA ASP A 166 7.94 20.85 22.02
C ASP A 166 8.29 19.74 23.03
N ILE A 167 8.65 20.15 24.24
CA ILE A 167 8.93 19.24 25.35
C ILE A 167 7.66 18.52 25.84
N TYR A 168 6.48 19.07 25.53
CA TYR A 168 5.17 18.50 25.83
C TYR A 168 4.57 17.73 24.65
N TYR A 169 5.35 17.41 23.62
CA TYR A 169 4.88 16.65 22.48
C TYR A 169 4.30 15.28 22.90
N VAL A 170 2.99 15.10 22.69
CA VAL A 170 2.26 13.92 23.18
C VAL A 170 2.10 12.80 22.15
N ASN A 171 2.24 13.11 20.87
CA ASN A 171 2.00 12.14 19.81
C ASN A 171 3.19 11.21 19.58
N ASN A 172 2.94 10.05 18.98
CA ASN A 172 4.02 9.13 18.61
C ASN A 172 4.71 9.64 17.33
N LYS A 173 5.96 10.07 17.46
CA LYS A 173 6.77 10.59 16.35
C LYS A 173 6.98 9.56 15.22
N THR A 174 7.15 8.29 15.55
CA THR A 174 7.28 7.23 14.55
C THR A 174 6.00 7.11 13.73
N TYR A 175 4.85 7.06 14.40
CA TYR A 175 3.55 7.02 13.73
C TYR A 175 3.32 8.24 12.82
N VAL A 176 3.72 9.43 13.25
CA VAL A 176 3.59 10.65 12.43
C VAL A 176 4.43 10.55 11.14
N LEU A 177 5.64 9.97 11.23
CA LEU A 177 6.49 9.75 10.06
C LEU A 177 5.94 8.66 9.14
N GLU A 178 5.31 7.61 9.69
CA GLU A 178 4.61 6.58 8.89
C GLU A 178 3.41 7.19 8.12
N ILE A 179 2.67 8.12 8.75
CA ILE A 179 1.60 8.87 8.08
C ILE A 179 2.18 9.76 6.97
N TYR A 180 3.30 10.45 7.22
CA TYR A 180 3.96 11.26 6.20
C TYR A 180 4.46 10.42 5.02
N GLU A 181 5.09 9.28 5.28
CA GLU A 181 5.53 8.34 4.24
C GLU A 181 4.34 7.85 3.40
N THR A 182 3.25 7.45 4.06
CA THR A 182 2.04 6.98 3.37
C THR A 182 1.39 8.11 2.57
N TYR A 183 1.40 9.34 3.08
CA TYR A 183 0.94 10.52 2.36
C TYR A 183 1.74 10.72 1.05
N LEU A 184 3.07 10.70 1.09
CA LEU A 184 3.91 10.83 -0.12
C LEU A 184 3.63 9.71 -1.14
N LYS A 185 3.47 8.47 -0.66
CA LYS A 185 3.12 7.32 -1.49
C LYS A 185 1.77 7.53 -2.19
N LEU A 186 0.75 8.00 -1.46
CA LEU A 186 -0.58 8.23 -2.00
C LEU A 186 -0.64 9.41 -2.97
N LEU A 187 0.17 10.46 -2.77
CA LEU A 187 0.30 11.55 -3.75
C LEU A 187 0.75 11.01 -5.12
N LEU A 188 1.76 10.14 -5.12
CA LEU A 188 2.26 9.50 -6.33
C LEU A 188 1.25 8.53 -6.93
N TYR A 189 0.62 7.69 -6.11
CA TYR A 189 -0.36 6.70 -6.56
C TYR A 189 -1.58 7.35 -7.21
N SER A 190 -2.10 8.42 -6.60
CA SER A 190 -3.33 9.09 -7.04
C SER A 190 -3.10 10.22 -8.05
N ASP A 191 -1.85 10.45 -8.46
CA ASP A 191 -1.45 11.58 -9.31
C ASP A 191 -2.04 12.93 -8.84
N TYR A 192 -2.04 13.16 -7.52
CA TYR A 192 -2.60 14.37 -6.94
C TYR A 192 -1.57 15.50 -6.96
N SER A 193 -1.86 16.57 -7.72
CA SER A 193 -0.93 17.68 -7.97
C SER A 193 -1.05 18.88 -7.04
N ASP A 194 -2.18 19.00 -6.32
CA ASP A 194 -2.54 20.18 -5.53
C ASP A 194 -2.04 20.11 -4.07
N PHE A 195 -0.95 19.38 -3.83
CA PHE A 195 -0.42 19.12 -2.50
C PHE A 195 0.40 20.28 -1.92
N SER A 196 0.48 20.33 -0.59
CA SER A 196 1.21 21.37 0.14
C SER A 196 2.73 21.27 -0.01
N LYS A 197 3.32 22.17 -0.83
CA LYS A 197 4.78 22.34 -0.93
C LYS A 197 5.41 22.83 0.38
N LEU A 198 4.62 23.52 1.22
CA LEU A 198 5.07 23.96 2.54
C LEU A 198 5.34 22.75 3.44
N LEU A 199 4.50 21.71 3.36
CA LEU A 199 4.70 20.50 4.16
C LEU A 199 6.02 19.78 3.81
N LEU A 200 6.38 19.73 2.52
CA LEU A 200 7.69 19.19 2.09
C LEU A 200 8.86 19.99 2.66
N ARG A 201 8.72 21.32 2.70
CA ARG A 201 9.71 22.21 3.32
C ARG A 201 9.80 21.97 4.83
N ASP A 202 8.68 21.83 5.52
CA ASP A 202 8.65 21.64 6.97
C ASP A 202 9.33 20.32 7.38
N TYR A 203 9.07 19.22 6.64
CA TYR A 203 9.83 17.97 6.81
C TYR A 203 11.34 18.18 6.61
N THR A 204 11.70 18.89 5.53
CA THR A 204 13.09 19.17 5.18
C THR A 204 13.81 19.98 6.25
N GLU A 205 13.15 20.98 6.84
CA GLU A 205 13.71 21.77 7.93
C GLU A 205 13.97 20.93 9.18
N LEU A 206 13.05 20.04 9.54
CA LEU A 206 13.24 19.11 10.66
C LEU A 206 14.40 18.16 10.39
N TYR A 207 14.50 17.63 9.17
CA TYR A 207 15.60 16.77 8.74
C TYR A 207 16.95 17.50 8.82
N CYS A 208 17.08 18.70 8.23
CA CYS A 208 18.29 19.50 8.25
C CYS A 208 18.72 19.91 9.67
N LYS A 209 17.78 20.03 10.61
CA LYS A 209 18.05 20.29 12.04
C LYS A 209 18.36 19.02 12.83
N ASN A 210 18.54 17.87 12.18
CA ASN A 210 18.77 16.56 12.77
C ASN A 210 17.67 16.16 13.78
N LYS A 211 16.42 16.54 13.51
CA LYS A 211 15.27 16.21 14.36
C LYS A 211 14.55 14.92 13.94
N ILE A 212 14.81 14.46 12.72
CA ILE A 212 14.25 13.26 12.11
C ILE A 212 15.42 12.47 11.49
N LEU A 213 15.33 11.14 11.52
CA LEU A 213 16.30 10.23 10.90
C LEU A 213 16.02 10.02 9.41
N SER A 214 17.02 9.52 8.69
CA SER A 214 16.88 9.17 7.28
C SER A 214 15.91 8.00 7.09
N SER A 215 15.04 8.10 6.09
CA SER A 215 14.17 7.01 5.64
C SER A 215 14.36 6.78 4.14
N TYR A 216 14.71 5.55 3.75
CA TYR A 216 14.86 5.19 2.35
C TYR A 216 13.54 5.36 1.58
N PRO A 217 12.38 4.85 2.05
CA PRO A 217 11.09 5.11 1.40
C PRO A 217 10.76 6.59 1.24
N VAL A 218 10.93 7.41 2.29
CA VAL A 218 10.66 8.85 2.20
C VAL A 218 11.56 9.52 1.17
N GLY A 219 12.86 9.21 1.17
CA GLY A 219 13.80 9.72 0.17
C GLY A 219 13.40 9.33 -1.26
N HIS A 220 12.99 8.08 -1.47
CA HIS A 220 12.50 7.58 -2.74
C HIS A 220 11.25 8.34 -3.21
N TYR A 221 10.21 8.45 -2.37
CA TYR A 221 8.97 9.14 -2.75
C TYR A 221 9.20 10.63 -2.99
N LEU A 222 10.03 11.30 -2.19
CA LEU A 222 10.41 12.69 -2.42
C LEU A 222 11.15 12.86 -3.76
N LYS A 223 12.07 11.96 -4.11
CA LYS A 223 12.75 11.98 -5.41
C LYS A 223 11.75 11.90 -6.56
N ARG A 224 10.81 10.95 -6.50
CA ARG A 224 9.79 10.78 -7.54
C ARG A 224 8.89 12.00 -7.65
N LEU A 225 8.36 12.48 -6.53
CA LEU A 225 7.47 13.66 -6.49
C LEU A 225 8.16 14.92 -7.04
N THR A 226 9.37 15.22 -6.56
CA THR A 226 10.10 16.42 -6.99
C THR A 226 10.49 16.35 -8.46
N THR A 227 10.80 15.16 -8.98
CA THR A 227 11.07 14.95 -10.41
C THR A 227 9.81 15.11 -11.25
N GLN A 228 8.70 14.45 -10.87
CA GLN A 228 7.42 14.47 -11.59
C GLN A 228 6.84 15.88 -11.70
N TYR A 229 6.92 16.67 -10.62
CA TYR A 229 6.33 18.01 -10.55
C TYR A 229 7.35 19.16 -10.72
N GLY A 230 8.60 18.85 -11.08
CA GLY A 230 9.64 19.85 -11.34
C GLY A 230 9.95 20.76 -10.14
N ILE A 231 9.95 20.21 -8.92
CA ILE A 231 10.14 20.97 -7.68
C ILE A 231 11.64 21.08 -7.37
N PRO A 232 12.25 22.27 -7.38
CA PRO A 232 13.68 22.44 -7.12
C PRO A 232 14.01 22.37 -5.62
N ASN A 233 15.31 22.29 -5.30
CA ASN A 233 15.89 22.52 -3.96
C ASN A 233 15.69 21.44 -2.87
N TYR A 234 15.49 20.18 -3.24
CA TYR A 234 15.43 19.06 -2.28
C TYR A 234 16.54 18.01 -2.47
N LYS A 235 17.44 18.22 -3.44
CA LYS A 235 18.42 17.21 -3.89
C LYS A 235 19.24 16.63 -2.74
N ASP A 236 19.84 17.49 -1.92
CA ASP A 236 20.74 17.04 -0.84
C ASP A 236 19.99 16.22 0.22
N VAL A 237 18.75 16.62 0.55
CA VAL A 237 17.90 15.95 1.53
C VAL A 237 17.40 14.60 1.01
N ILE A 238 17.04 14.55 -0.27
CA ILE A 238 16.65 13.33 -0.98
C ILE A 238 17.82 12.34 -1.01
N GLU A 239 18.98 12.78 -1.50
CA GLU A 239 20.17 11.94 -1.60
C GLU A 239 20.63 11.44 -0.22
N SER A 240 20.56 12.30 0.80
CA SER A 240 20.89 11.90 2.17
C SER A 240 19.90 10.89 2.73
N ASN A 241 18.59 11.08 2.56
CA ASN A 241 17.57 10.12 3.01
C ASN A 241 17.74 8.75 2.34
N ILE A 242 17.99 8.74 1.03
CA ILE A 242 18.23 7.52 0.27
C ILE A 242 19.50 6.82 0.77
N ASN A 243 20.64 7.53 0.77
CA ASN A 243 21.93 6.90 1.03
C ASN A 243 22.09 6.45 2.49
N ASN A 244 21.67 7.27 3.44
CA ASN A 244 21.79 6.93 4.87
C ASN A 244 20.65 6.02 5.30
N GLY A 245 19.41 6.29 4.88
CA GLY A 245 18.27 5.44 5.19
C GLY A 245 18.47 4.01 4.70
N PHE A 246 19.09 3.83 3.53
CA PHE A 246 19.44 2.50 3.03
C PHE A 246 20.54 1.81 3.86
N LYS A 247 21.58 2.54 4.28
CA LYS A 247 22.67 1.99 5.11
C LYS A 247 22.17 1.54 6.48
N ASP A 248 21.19 2.26 7.02
CA ASP A 248 20.61 2.02 8.34
C ASP A 248 19.52 0.92 8.32
N LEU A 249 19.20 0.34 7.15
CA LEU A 249 18.25 -0.77 7.04
C LEU A 249 18.77 -2.03 7.74
N SER A 250 18.26 -2.28 8.94
CA SER A 250 18.41 -3.59 9.60
C SER A 250 17.45 -4.60 8.95
N LEU A 251 17.87 -5.21 7.83
CA LEU A 251 17.05 -6.18 7.07
C LEU A 251 16.56 -7.38 7.91
N SER A 252 17.23 -7.68 9.02
CA SER A 252 16.82 -8.73 9.97
C SER A 252 15.65 -8.33 10.87
N GLU A 253 15.44 -7.03 11.09
CA GLU A 253 14.37 -6.51 11.96
C GLU A 253 13.08 -6.19 11.19
N LEU A 254 13.16 -6.06 9.87
CA LEU A 254 12.01 -5.78 9.03
C LEU A 254 11.01 -6.94 9.03
N ILE A 255 9.72 -6.61 9.16
CA ILE A 255 8.64 -7.56 8.90
C ILE A 255 8.49 -7.81 7.39
N LEU A 256 7.79 -8.90 7.03
CA LEU A 256 7.66 -9.33 5.64
C LEU A 256 7.13 -8.24 4.70
N LYS A 257 6.12 -7.48 5.14
CA LYS A 257 5.57 -6.35 4.38
C LYS A 257 6.64 -5.31 4.04
N GLU A 258 7.43 -4.88 5.03
CA GLU A 258 8.46 -3.87 4.85
C GLU A 258 9.57 -4.37 3.92
N LYS A 259 9.95 -5.65 4.04
CA LYS A 259 10.91 -6.27 3.10
C LYS A 259 10.41 -6.20 1.66
N ILE A 260 9.13 -6.53 1.42
CA ILE A 260 8.51 -6.45 0.09
C ILE A 260 8.55 -5.02 -0.42
N GLU A 261 8.12 -4.06 0.40
CA GLU A 261 8.09 -2.64 0.04
C GLU A 261 9.48 -2.13 -0.34
N ILE A 262 10.50 -2.38 0.48
CA ILE A 262 11.88 -2.00 0.20
C ILE A 262 12.36 -2.62 -1.12
N ILE A 263 12.08 -3.91 -1.37
CA ILE A 263 12.44 -4.54 -2.65
C ILE A 263 11.78 -3.81 -3.82
N CYS A 264 10.48 -3.47 -3.73
CA CYS A 264 9.77 -2.77 -4.80
C CYS A 264 10.40 -1.41 -5.10
N LEU A 265 10.67 -0.61 -4.06
CA LEU A 265 11.30 0.70 -4.21
C LEU A 265 12.70 0.61 -4.84
N ILE A 266 13.49 -0.39 -4.43
CA ILE A 266 14.81 -0.66 -5.02
C ILE A 266 14.66 -1.01 -6.51
N HIS A 267 13.66 -1.80 -6.90
CA HIS A 267 13.44 -2.15 -8.31
C HIS A 267 13.13 -0.91 -9.15
N GLU A 268 12.26 -0.03 -8.67
CA GLU A 268 11.92 1.25 -9.31
C GLU A 268 13.15 2.17 -9.45
N ASP A 269 14.05 2.17 -8.46
CA ASP A 269 15.32 2.88 -8.46
C ASP A 269 16.39 2.18 -9.32
N SER A 270 16.20 2.22 -10.64
CA SER A 270 17.16 1.67 -11.62
C SER A 270 18.52 2.40 -11.63
N ASN A 271 18.61 3.63 -11.13
CA ASN A 271 19.77 4.53 -11.31
C ASN A 271 20.52 4.92 -10.02
N ILE A 272 20.22 4.32 -8.86
CA ILE A 272 20.83 4.74 -7.57
C ILE A 272 22.05 3.89 -7.21
N PHE A 273 22.00 2.59 -7.47
CA PHE A 273 23.14 1.73 -7.28
C PHE A 273 24.00 1.82 -8.53
N ASN A 274 25.17 2.47 -8.42
CA ASN A 274 26.18 2.53 -9.48
C ASN A 274 26.67 1.14 -9.93
N ASP A 275 26.30 0.10 -9.19
CA ASP A 275 26.64 -1.30 -9.42
C ASP A 275 25.37 -2.17 -9.39
N SER A 276 25.00 -2.71 -10.55
CA SER A 276 23.87 -3.64 -10.68
C SER A 276 24.08 -4.92 -9.86
N GLU A 277 25.33 -5.31 -9.61
CA GLU A 277 25.68 -6.53 -8.88
C GLU A 277 25.40 -6.38 -7.37
N GLN A 278 25.64 -5.20 -6.79
CA GLN A 278 25.27 -4.88 -5.41
C GLN A 278 23.75 -4.86 -5.22
N LYS A 279 23.02 -4.26 -6.17
CA LYS A 279 21.55 -4.24 -6.16
C LYS A 279 20.99 -5.65 -6.18
N GLU A 280 21.47 -6.50 -7.09
CA GLU A 280 21.05 -7.91 -7.17
C GLU A 280 21.43 -8.70 -5.91
N LEU A 281 22.60 -8.46 -5.33
CA LEU A 281 23.03 -9.13 -4.09
C LEU A 281 22.12 -8.76 -2.91
N ILE A 282 21.75 -7.49 -2.77
CA ILE A 282 20.84 -7.02 -1.72
C ILE A 282 19.46 -7.61 -1.93
N ILE A 283 18.90 -7.52 -3.14
CA ILE A 283 17.60 -8.13 -3.46
C ILE A 283 17.63 -9.63 -3.13
N LYS A 284 18.68 -10.34 -3.57
CA LYS A 284 18.86 -11.77 -3.31
C LYS A 284 18.95 -12.07 -1.82
N ASN A 285 19.68 -11.27 -1.05
CA ASN A 285 19.79 -11.43 0.41
C ASN A 285 18.45 -11.18 1.12
N ILE A 286 17.66 -10.21 0.66
CA ILE A 286 16.31 -9.98 1.19
C ILE A 286 15.42 -11.16 0.81
N SER A 287 15.37 -11.57 -0.45
CA SER A 287 14.53 -12.67 -0.95
C SER A 287 14.85 -14.02 -0.29
N ILE A 288 16.12 -14.35 -0.06
CA ILE A 288 16.50 -15.59 0.65
C ILE A 288 15.94 -15.57 2.08
N ARG A 289 15.93 -14.42 2.75
CA ARG A 289 15.40 -14.23 4.12
C ARG A 289 13.88 -13.97 4.16
N MET A 290 13.19 -14.05 3.02
CA MET A 290 11.72 -14.04 2.95
C MET A 290 11.14 -15.46 2.92
N MET A 291 11.96 -16.49 2.63
CA MET A 291 11.51 -17.86 2.73
C MET A 291 11.21 -18.19 4.20
N PRO A 292 10.02 -18.73 4.53
CA PRO A 292 9.63 -18.99 5.92
C PRO A 292 10.50 -20.09 6.53
N ASP A 293 11.57 -19.71 7.24
CA ASP A 293 12.30 -20.66 8.09
C ASP A 293 11.52 -20.85 9.39
N GLY A 294 10.56 -21.78 9.39
CA GLY A 294 9.95 -22.34 10.59
C GLY A 294 9.18 -21.37 11.51
N GLN A 295 8.81 -20.18 11.05
CA GLN A 295 7.94 -19.24 11.78
C GLN A 295 6.48 -19.37 11.30
N ASP A 296 5.53 -19.27 12.25
CA ASP A 296 4.09 -19.16 11.98
C ASP A 296 3.77 -17.79 11.36
N ILE A 297 4.03 -17.64 10.06
CA ILE A 297 3.66 -16.44 9.31
C ILE A 297 2.15 -16.48 9.05
N PRO A 298 1.39 -15.40 9.34
CA PRO A 298 -0.04 -15.38 9.05
C PRO A 298 -0.29 -15.53 7.54
N ILE A 299 -1.41 -16.12 7.16
CA ILE A 299 -1.72 -16.30 5.73
C ILE A 299 -2.27 -15.03 5.06
N GLU A 300 -2.63 -14.01 5.86
CA GLU A 300 -3.31 -12.80 5.42
C GLU A 300 -2.48 -11.90 4.49
N TYR A 301 -3.14 -10.92 3.85
CA TYR A 301 -2.47 -10.01 2.91
C TYR A 301 -1.68 -8.90 3.60
N GLN A 302 -2.05 -8.44 4.81
CA GLN A 302 -1.38 -7.28 5.41
C GLN A 302 0.11 -7.53 5.63
N ASN A 303 0.44 -8.59 6.37
CA ASN A 303 1.80 -8.90 6.82
C ASN A 303 2.22 -10.34 6.47
N GLY A 304 1.39 -11.07 5.72
CA GLY A 304 1.44 -12.51 5.63
C GLY A 304 1.79 -13.08 4.26
N LEU A 305 1.60 -14.40 4.16
CA LEU A 305 1.96 -15.20 2.98
C LEU A 305 1.23 -14.76 1.71
N ALA A 306 -0.02 -14.30 1.79
CA ALA A 306 -0.76 -13.89 0.60
C ALA A 306 -0.13 -12.68 -0.11
N ARG A 307 0.35 -11.67 0.63
CA ARG A 307 1.07 -10.55 0.00
C ARG A 307 2.39 -10.99 -0.59
N TYR A 308 3.11 -11.87 0.10
CA TYR A 308 4.34 -12.41 -0.45
C TYR A 308 4.12 -13.21 -1.73
N LEU A 309 3.10 -14.08 -1.75
CA LEU A 309 2.70 -14.84 -2.93
C LEU A 309 2.38 -13.89 -4.09
N ALA A 310 1.51 -12.90 -3.86
CA ALA A 310 1.10 -11.93 -4.87
C ALA A 310 2.30 -11.16 -5.45
N PHE A 311 3.18 -10.65 -4.58
CA PHE A 311 4.41 -9.97 -4.98
C PHE A 311 5.37 -10.88 -5.76
N TYR A 312 5.53 -12.14 -5.32
CA TYR A 312 6.48 -13.06 -5.93
C TYR A 312 6.08 -13.44 -7.36
N VAL A 313 4.78 -13.68 -7.59
CA VAL A 313 4.27 -14.05 -8.92
C VAL A 313 4.04 -12.84 -9.83
N ASN A 314 3.78 -11.65 -9.25
CA ASN A 314 3.60 -10.40 -9.96
C ASN A 314 4.27 -9.22 -9.23
N ARG A 315 5.49 -8.88 -9.64
CA ARG A 315 6.27 -7.78 -9.05
C ARG A 315 5.67 -6.39 -9.29
N ASN A 316 4.74 -6.26 -10.23
CA ASN A 316 4.09 -5.00 -10.55
C ASN A 316 2.78 -4.81 -9.78
N ILE A 317 2.39 -5.77 -8.93
CA ILE A 317 1.19 -5.60 -8.11
C ILE A 317 1.32 -4.36 -7.22
N PRO A 318 0.28 -3.50 -7.14
CA PRO A 318 0.31 -2.34 -6.26
C PRO A 318 0.63 -2.72 -4.82
N GLN A 319 1.55 -1.99 -4.20
CA GLN A 319 1.96 -2.24 -2.82
C GLN A 319 1.02 -1.51 -1.85
N LEU A 320 -0.06 -2.19 -1.48
CA LEU A 320 -1.16 -1.66 -0.65
C LEU A 320 -0.86 -1.61 0.85
#